data_AF-A0A3S4HXI6-F1
#
_entry.id   AF-A0A3S4HXI6-F1
#
_cell.length_a   1.000
_cell.length_b   1.000
_cell.length_c   1.000
_cell.angle_alpha   90.00
_cell.angle_beta   90.00
_cell.angle_gamma   90.00
#
_symmetry.space_group_name_H-M   'P 1'
#
loop_
_entity.id
_entity.type
_entity.pdbx_description
1 polymer ?
#
loop_
_entity_poly.entity_id
_entity_poly.type
_entity_poly.pdbx_seq_one_letter_code
_entity_poly.pdbx_strand_id
1 'polypeptide(L)'
;MPTLAAIRAGKTVLLANKESLVTCGRLFMEAVQQSGARLLPVDSEHNAIFQSMPETIQQHLGYADLARNGVSSILLTGSGGPFRETAVAELAAMTPDQACRHPNWSMGRKISVDSATMMNKGLEYIEARWLFNASAQQMEVLIHPQSVIHSMVRYQDGSVLAQLGGAGYAHADRPYHGLAAATEFRR
;
A
#
# COMPACT_ATOMS: atom_id res chain seq x y z
N MET A 1 -4.75 10.53 18.93
CA MET A 1 -4.68 9.12 18.50
C MET A 1 -6.06 8.62 18.01
N PRO A 2 -6.58 9.09 16.87
CA PRO A 2 -7.90 8.66 16.38
C PRO A 2 -7.92 7.20 15.87
N THR A 3 -6.91 6.80 15.11
CA THR A 3 -6.84 5.45 14.49
C THR A 3 -6.79 4.32 15.52
N LEU A 4 -5.95 4.44 16.55
CA LEU A 4 -5.85 3.43 17.60
C LEU A 4 -7.13 3.33 18.44
N ALA A 5 -7.86 4.43 18.62
CA ALA A 5 -9.16 4.41 19.29
C ALA A 5 -10.20 3.65 18.46
N ALA A 6 -10.23 3.86 17.14
CA ALA A 6 -11.11 3.10 16.23
C ALA A 6 -10.78 1.60 16.24
N ILE A 7 -9.48 1.26 16.25
CA ILE A 7 -9.01 -0.13 16.38
C ILE A 7 -9.50 -0.74 17.68
N ARG A 8 -9.26 -0.09 18.83
CA ARG A 8 -9.69 -0.60 20.14
C ARG A 8 -11.21 -0.77 20.25
N ALA A 9 -11.98 0.00 19.49
CA ALA A 9 -13.43 -0.14 19.40
C ALA A 9 -13.91 -1.23 18.41
N GLY A 10 -12.99 -2.04 17.86
CA GLY A 10 -13.31 -3.15 16.95
C GLY A 10 -13.87 -2.71 15.60
N LYS A 11 -13.59 -1.48 15.16
CA LYS A 11 -14.15 -0.94 13.92
C LYS A 11 -13.41 -1.44 12.68
N THR A 12 -14.07 -1.34 11.54
CA THR A 12 -13.38 -1.36 10.25
C THR A 12 -12.61 -0.06 10.08
N VAL A 13 -11.30 -0.16 9.89
CA VAL A 13 -10.39 0.97 9.70
C VAL A 13 -9.89 0.98 8.26
N LEU A 14 -10.27 2.04 7.55
CA LEU A 14 -9.74 2.36 6.23
C LEU A 14 -8.39 3.07 6.44
N LEU A 15 -7.30 2.32 6.33
CA LEU A 15 -5.96 2.82 6.62
C LEU A 15 -5.42 3.58 5.41
N ALA A 16 -5.55 4.91 5.45
CA ALA A 16 -4.94 5.83 4.48
C ALA A 16 -3.63 6.46 4.99
N ASN A 17 -3.35 6.37 6.30
CA ASN A 17 -2.17 6.95 6.92
C ASN A 17 -1.11 5.87 7.18
N LYS A 18 -0.16 5.73 6.24
CA LYS A 18 0.94 4.77 6.34
C LYS A 18 1.87 5.03 7.53
N GLU A 19 2.06 6.30 7.89
CA GLU A 19 2.99 6.69 8.97
C GLU A 19 2.59 6.10 10.33
N SER A 20 1.29 5.96 10.61
CA SER A 20 0.79 5.36 11.85
C SER A 20 1.22 3.90 11.98
N LEU A 21 1.12 3.13 10.88
CA LEU A 21 1.52 1.73 10.86
C LEU A 21 3.04 1.60 10.84
N VAL A 22 3.76 2.40 10.03
CA VAL A 22 5.23 2.38 10.00
C VAL A 22 5.83 2.69 11.37
N THR A 23 5.28 3.66 12.09
CA THR A 23 5.81 4.09 13.40
C THR A 23 5.46 3.12 14.53
N CYS A 24 4.23 2.59 14.56
CA CYS A 24 3.78 1.72 15.65
C CYS A 24 4.05 0.23 15.38
N GLY A 25 4.20 -0.17 14.11
CA GLY A 25 4.53 -1.51 13.65
C GLY A 25 3.76 -2.61 14.37
N ARG A 26 4.49 -3.45 15.11
CA ARG A 26 3.96 -4.59 15.86
C ARG A 26 2.82 -4.20 16.82
N LEU A 27 2.97 -3.10 17.58
CA LEU A 27 1.97 -2.66 18.56
C LEU A 27 0.63 -2.32 17.89
N PHE A 28 0.70 -1.76 16.68
CA PHE A 28 -0.50 -1.46 15.89
C PHE A 28 -1.19 -2.74 15.45
N MET A 29 -0.43 -3.69 14.89
CA MET A 29 -0.97 -4.96 14.41
C MET A 29 -1.53 -5.80 15.56
N GLU A 30 -0.86 -5.84 16.71
CA GLU A 30 -1.34 -6.54 17.91
C GLU A 30 -2.66 -5.93 18.41
N ALA A 31 -2.79 -4.60 18.43
CA ALA A 31 -4.03 -3.94 18.80
C ALA A 31 -5.19 -4.31 17.86
N VAL A 32 -4.93 -4.42 16.55
CA VAL A 32 -5.92 -4.88 15.55
C VAL A 32 -6.36 -6.31 15.84
N GLN A 33 -5.41 -7.21 16.10
CA GLN A 33 -5.71 -8.61 16.41
C GLN A 33 -6.49 -8.76 17.71
N GLN A 34 -6.08 -8.05 18.76
CA GLN A 34 -6.71 -8.13 20.09
C GLN A 34 -8.14 -7.61 20.10
N SER A 35 -8.44 -6.57 19.32
CA SER A 35 -9.77 -5.98 19.28
C SER A 35 -10.71 -6.63 18.27
N GLY A 36 -10.19 -7.46 17.36
CA GLY A 36 -10.95 -7.98 16.22
C GLY A 36 -11.32 -6.91 15.19
N ALA A 37 -10.63 -5.76 15.20
CA ALA A 37 -10.83 -4.72 14.20
C ALA A 37 -10.45 -5.24 12.81
N ARG A 38 -11.17 -4.77 11.78
CA ARG A 38 -10.84 -5.07 10.39
C ARG A 38 -10.01 -3.95 9.81
N LEU A 39 -8.90 -4.28 9.18
CA LEU A 39 -8.05 -3.30 8.51
C LEU A 39 -8.17 -3.43 6.99
N LEU A 40 -8.32 -2.31 6.31
CA LEU A 40 -8.43 -2.23 4.86
C LEU A 40 -7.45 -1.18 4.32
N PRO A 41 -6.46 -1.56 3.50
CA PRO A 41 -5.50 -0.60 2.95
C PRO A 41 -6.14 0.29 1.88
N VAL A 42 -6.01 1.61 2.05
CA VAL A 42 -6.53 2.60 1.08
C VAL A 42 -5.43 3.08 0.14
N ASP A 43 -4.17 3.02 0.57
CA ASP A 43 -3.04 3.36 -0.29
C ASP A 43 -3.03 2.50 -1.56
N SER A 44 -2.73 3.11 -2.71
CA SER A 44 -3.09 2.56 -4.03
C SER A 44 -2.38 1.24 -4.31
N GLU A 45 -1.10 1.18 -3.96
CA GLU A 45 -0.25 0.01 -4.08
C GLU A 45 -0.72 -1.14 -3.17
N HIS A 46 -0.96 -0.86 -1.89
CA HIS A 46 -1.40 -1.88 -0.94
C HIS A 46 -2.82 -2.35 -1.21
N ASN A 47 -3.68 -1.46 -1.69
CA ASN A 47 -5.01 -1.81 -2.13
C ASN A 47 -4.95 -2.74 -3.36
N ALA A 48 -4.07 -2.46 -4.32
CA ALA A 48 -3.80 -3.32 -5.46
C ALA A 48 -3.26 -4.70 -5.05
N ILE A 49 -2.33 -4.75 -4.08
CA ILE A 49 -1.84 -6.01 -3.51
C ILE A 49 -3.00 -6.75 -2.85
N PHE A 50 -3.78 -6.09 -2.00
CA PHE A 50 -4.90 -6.69 -1.28
C PHE A 50 -5.94 -7.33 -2.22
N GLN A 51 -6.32 -6.63 -3.30
CA GLN A 51 -7.23 -7.15 -4.32
C GLN A 51 -6.65 -8.34 -5.09
N SER A 52 -5.33 -8.40 -5.19
CA SER A 52 -4.59 -9.47 -5.89
C SER A 52 -4.23 -10.64 -4.96
N MET A 53 -4.64 -10.62 -3.69
CA MET A 53 -4.37 -11.67 -2.71
C MET A 53 -5.54 -12.66 -2.58
N PRO A 54 -5.30 -13.93 -2.21
CA PRO A 54 -6.35 -14.87 -1.84
C PRO A 54 -7.21 -14.39 -0.66
N GLU A 55 -8.46 -14.83 -0.61
CA GLU A 55 -9.42 -14.44 0.45
C GLU A 55 -8.90 -14.75 1.86
N THR A 56 -8.20 -15.87 2.03
CA THR A 56 -7.59 -16.27 3.31
C THR A 56 -6.63 -15.21 3.86
N ILE A 57 -5.82 -14.60 2.99
CA ILE A 57 -4.91 -13.48 3.34
C ILE A 57 -5.72 -12.21 3.60
N GLN A 58 -6.72 -11.91 2.76
CA GLN A 58 -7.58 -10.73 2.94
C GLN A 58 -8.33 -10.73 4.28
N GLN A 59 -8.74 -11.91 4.76
CA GLN A 59 -9.42 -12.09 6.05
C GLN A 59 -8.47 -12.06 7.26
N HIS A 60 -7.20 -12.45 7.08
CA HIS A 60 -6.19 -12.56 8.14
C HIS A 60 -4.99 -11.65 7.87
N LEU A 61 -5.28 -10.41 7.48
CA LEU A 61 -4.29 -9.42 7.08
C LEU A 61 -3.25 -9.22 8.20
N GLY A 62 -1.96 -9.33 7.84
CA GLY A 62 -0.82 -9.20 8.74
C GLY A 62 -0.41 -10.46 9.49
N TYR A 63 -1.16 -11.56 9.34
CA TYR A 63 -0.93 -12.80 10.09
C TYR A 63 -0.94 -14.06 9.23
N ALA A 64 -1.57 -14.03 8.06
CA ALA A 64 -1.51 -15.13 7.12
C ALA A 64 -0.08 -15.35 6.60
N ASP A 65 0.26 -16.61 6.35
CA ASP A 65 1.53 -16.99 5.72
C ASP A 65 1.38 -16.94 4.20
N LEU A 66 2.22 -16.15 3.52
CA LEU A 66 2.13 -15.97 2.07
C LEU A 66 2.36 -17.30 1.31
N ALA A 67 3.38 -18.07 1.67
CA ALA A 67 3.78 -19.26 0.94
C ALA A 67 2.74 -20.39 1.05
N ARG A 68 2.10 -20.55 2.21
CA ARG A 68 0.98 -21.48 2.41
C ARG A 68 -0.25 -21.14 1.60
N ASN A 69 -0.37 -19.89 1.15
CA ASN A 69 -1.45 -19.42 0.28
C ASN A 69 -1.01 -19.31 -1.19
N GLY A 70 0.10 -19.95 -1.56
CA GLY A 70 0.60 -20.00 -2.94
C GLY A 70 1.29 -18.71 -3.41
N VAL A 71 1.42 -17.70 -2.55
CA VAL A 71 2.07 -16.43 -2.88
C VAL A 71 3.58 -16.56 -2.69
N SER A 72 4.33 -16.18 -3.73
CA SER A 72 5.80 -16.21 -3.74
C SER A 72 6.42 -14.84 -3.42
N SER A 73 5.93 -13.77 -4.05
CA SER A 73 6.42 -12.41 -3.81
C SER A 73 5.37 -11.34 -4.12
N ILE A 74 5.56 -10.18 -3.53
CA ILE A 74 4.82 -8.94 -3.77
C ILE A 74 5.73 -8.02 -4.59
N LEU A 75 5.20 -7.51 -5.70
CA LEU A 75 5.88 -6.51 -6.53
C LEU A 75 5.24 -5.15 -6.28
N LEU A 76 5.93 -4.36 -5.46
CA LEU A 76 5.54 -2.99 -5.11
C LEU A 76 6.04 -2.04 -6.19
N THR A 77 5.13 -1.58 -7.06
CA THR A 77 5.50 -0.68 -8.16
C THR A 77 5.66 0.75 -7.67
N GLY A 78 6.47 1.57 -8.34
CA GLY A 78 6.61 3.00 -8.03
C GLY A 78 6.94 3.84 -9.26
N SER A 79 6.50 5.10 -9.30
CA SER A 79 6.74 5.99 -10.45
C SER A 79 8.23 6.36 -10.64
N GLY A 80 9.00 6.37 -9.56
CA GLY A 80 10.36 6.92 -9.48
C GLY A 80 10.41 8.44 -9.25
N GLY A 81 9.26 9.11 -9.16
CA GLY A 81 9.18 10.55 -8.88
C GLY A 81 9.70 11.45 -10.01
N PRO A 82 9.65 12.78 -9.82
CA PRO A 82 10.08 13.75 -10.83
C PRO A 82 11.58 13.71 -11.16
N PHE A 83 12.41 13.14 -10.28
CA PHE A 83 13.86 13.14 -10.45
C PHE A 83 14.43 11.82 -10.97
N ARG A 84 13.58 10.90 -11.43
CA ARG A 84 13.97 9.58 -11.95
C ARG A 84 15.07 9.64 -13.02
N GLU A 85 15.01 10.65 -13.89
CA GLU A 85 15.95 10.84 -15.01
C GLU A 85 16.93 12.01 -14.79
N THR A 86 16.87 12.65 -13.61
CA THR A 86 17.78 13.74 -13.26
C THR A 86 19.18 13.20 -12.99
N ALA A 87 20.21 13.84 -13.56
CA ALA A 87 21.59 13.43 -13.33
C ALA A 87 21.95 13.58 -11.85
N VAL A 88 22.72 12.62 -11.31
CA VAL A 88 23.08 12.60 -9.87
C VAL A 88 23.75 13.90 -9.43
N ALA A 89 24.59 14.49 -10.27
CA ALA A 89 25.28 15.75 -9.98
C ALA A 89 24.33 16.96 -9.83
N GLU A 90 23.12 16.88 -10.40
CA GLU A 90 22.13 17.95 -10.36
C GLU A 90 21.18 17.85 -9.16
N LEU A 91 21.10 16.67 -8.52
CA LEU A 91 20.15 16.42 -7.43
C LEU A 91 20.33 17.37 -6.23
N ALA A 92 21.57 17.77 -5.94
CA ALA A 92 21.88 18.68 -4.82
C ALA A 92 21.29 20.09 -4.99
N ALA A 93 20.97 20.49 -6.23
CA ALA A 93 20.40 21.80 -6.53
C ALA A 93 18.87 21.79 -6.64
N MET A 94 18.22 20.62 -6.51
CA MET A 94 16.78 20.50 -6.67
C MET A 94 16.01 21.20 -5.55
N THR A 95 14.97 21.93 -5.92
CA THR A 95 14.14 22.70 -5.00
C THR A 95 12.88 21.92 -4.58
N PRO A 96 12.26 22.28 -3.44
CA PRO A 96 10.97 21.71 -3.04
C PRO A 96 9.87 21.87 -4.10
N ASP A 97 9.87 22.98 -4.84
CA ASP A 97 8.85 23.23 -5.87
C ASP A 97 9.05 22.33 -7.09
N GLN A 98 10.30 22.02 -7.47
CA GLN A 98 10.59 20.99 -8.48
C GLN A 98 10.20 19.60 -7.98
N ALA A 99 10.48 19.27 -6.72
CA ALA A 99 10.08 18.00 -6.11
C ALA A 99 8.56 17.82 -6.08
N CYS A 100 7.79 18.91 -5.99
CA CYS A 100 6.33 18.86 -6.00
C CYS A 100 5.70 18.66 -7.40
N ARG A 101 6.47 18.75 -8.49
CA ARG A 101 5.96 18.59 -9.87
C ARG A 101 5.96 17.13 -10.29
N HIS A 102 5.14 16.32 -9.64
CA HIS A 102 5.06 14.89 -9.93
C HIS A 102 4.47 14.62 -11.33
N PRO A 103 5.04 13.71 -12.15
CA PRO A 103 4.64 13.51 -13.54
C PRO A 103 3.20 12.98 -13.71
N ASN A 104 2.72 12.19 -12.74
CA ASN A 104 1.45 11.45 -12.88
C ASN A 104 0.35 11.88 -11.91
N TRP A 105 0.70 12.56 -10.81
CA TRP A 105 -0.20 12.71 -9.66
C TRP A 105 -0.21 14.16 -9.17
N SER A 106 -1.40 14.66 -8.80
CA SER A 106 -1.54 15.93 -8.10
C SER A 106 -1.76 15.66 -6.62
N MET A 107 -0.73 15.87 -5.80
CA MET A 107 -0.71 15.44 -4.39
C MET A 107 -0.26 16.57 -3.46
N GLY A 108 -0.43 16.37 -2.14
CA GLY A 108 0.08 17.30 -1.13
C GLY A 108 1.60 17.37 -1.07
N ARG A 109 2.16 18.50 -0.62
CA ARG A 109 3.62 18.76 -0.67
C ARG A 109 4.48 17.68 -0.01
N LYS A 110 4.06 17.16 1.15
CA LYS A 110 4.82 16.12 1.89
C LYS A 110 5.00 14.86 1.06
N ILE A 111 3.90 14.27 0.57
CA ILE A 111 3.95 13.05 -0.24
C ILE A 111 4.65 13.28 -1.58
N SER A 112 4.54 14.47 -2.18
CA SER A 112 5.25 14.79 -3.41
C SER A 112 6.77 14.81 -3.21
N VAL A 113 7.26 15.42 -2.12
CA VAL A 113 8.70 15.40 -1.77
C VAL A 113 9.17 13.98 -1.42
N ASP A 114 8.37 13.22 -0.68
CA ASP A 114 8.69 11.81 -0.39
C ASP A 114 8.74 10.95 -1.66
N SER A 115 7.90 11.23 -2.65
CA SER A 115 7.95 10.56 -3.95
C SER A 115 9.21 10.93 -4.74
N ALA A 116 9.59 12.21 -4.74
CA ALA A 116 10.81 12.70 -5.40
C ALA A 116 12.10 12.11 -4.82
N THR A 117 12.11 11.78 -3.52
CA THR A 117 13.23 11.14 -2.83
C THR A 117 13.13 9.62 -2.78
N MET A 118 12.05 9.04 -3.32
CA MET A 118 11.64 7.64 -3.13
C MET A 118 11.42 7.21 -1.66
N MET A 119 11.47 8.13 -0.69
CA MET A 119 11.13 7.84 0.71
C MET A 119 9.70 7.32 0.83
N ASN A 120 8.77 7.81 0.00
CA ASN A 120 7.39 7.32 -0.03
C ASN A 120 7.36 5.80 -0.26
N LYS A 121 8.14 5.32 -1.23
CA LYS A 121 8.23 3.88 -1.55
C LYS A 121 8.89 3.09 -0.41
N GLY A 122 9.83 3.70 0.32
CA GLY A 122 10.41 3.11 1.53
C GLY A 122 9.39 2.92 2.65
N LEU A 123 8.53 3.92 2.88
CA LEU A 123 7.44 3.82 3.86
C LEU A 123 6.42 2.75 3.45
N GLU A 124 6.03 2.74 2.18
CA GLU A 124 5.09 1.75 1.63
C GLU A 124 5.67 0.33 1.67
N TYR A 125 6.98 0.16 1.49
CA TYR A 125 7.66 -1.13 1.66
C TYR A 125 7.50 -1.65 3.09
N ILE A 126 7.76 -0.79 4.10
CA ILE A 126 7.60 -1.17 5.51
C ILE A 126 6.13 -1.50 5.81
N GLU A 127 5.21 -0.68 5.31
CA GLU A 127 3.78 -0.90 5.45
C GLU A 127 3.32 -2.22 4.83
N ALA A 128 3.74 -2.54 3.60
CA ALA A 128 3.39 -3.78 2.93
C ALA A 128 3.87 -5.01 3.70
N ARG A 129 5.06 -4.94 4.29
CA ARG A 129 5.58 -6.03 5.13
C ARG A 129 4.72 -6.26 6.37
N TRP A 130 4.21 -5.21 6.99
CA TRP A 130 3.27 -5.33 8.11
C TRP A 130 1.90 -5.83 7.67
N LEU A 131 1.33 -5.27 6.61
CA LEU A 131 -0.01 -5.61 6.13
C LEU A 131 -0.08 -7.04 5.59
N PHE A 132 0.95 -7.52 4.91
CA PHE A 132 0.90 -8.82 4.23
C PHE A 132 1.79 -9.87 4.87
N ASN A 133 2.34 -9.58 6.06
CA ASN A 133 3.25 -10.47 6.78
C ASN A 133 4.43 -10.95 5.90
N ALA A 134 4.95 -10.04 5.07
CA ALA A 134 5.96 -10.36 4.07
C ALA A 134 7.38 -10.26 4.65
N SER A 135 8.18 -11.29 4.40
CA SER A 135 9.63 -11.23 4.61
C SER A 135 10.30 -10.30 3.60
N ALA A 136 11.57 -9.94 3.85
CA ALA A 136 12.32 -9.10 2.92
C ALA A 136 12.50 -9.78 1.55
N GLN A 137 12.65 -11.10 1.54
CA GLN A 137 12.83 -11.93 0.34
C GLN A 137 11.56 -12.05 -0.50
N GLN A 138 10.40 -11.80 0.10
CA GLN A 138 9.09 -11.83 -0.57
C GLN A 138 8.66 -10.46 -1.10
N MET A 139 9.53 -9.44 -1.01
CA MET A 139 9.23 -8.08 -1.46
C MET A 139 10.18 -7.65 -2.57
N GLU A 140 9.62 -7.17 -3.67
CA GLU A 140 10.33 -6.59 -4.80
C GLU A 140 9.84 -5.15 -5.02
N VAL A 141 10.75 -4.18 -5.18
CA VAL A 141 10.40 -2.81 -5.57
C VAL A 141 10.71 -2.63 -7.05
N LEU A 142 9.70 -2.23 -7.83
CA LEU A 142 9.81 -2.12 -9.29
C LEU A 142 9.44 -0.71 -9.76
N ILE A 143 10.31 -0.08 -10.55
CA ILE A 143 10.00 1.23 -11.14
C ILE A 143 9.07 1.04 -12.35
N HIS A 144 7.87 1.60 -12.26
CA HIS A 144 6.85 1.63 -13.31
C HIS A 144 6.41 3.09 -13.55
N PRO A 145 7.10 3.83 -14.43
CA PRO A 145 6.91 5.27 -14.59
C PRO A 145 5.51 5.68 -15.03
N GLN A 146 4.76 4.81 -15.71
CA GLN A 146 3.41 5.08 -16.18
C GLN A 146 2.37 5.04 -15.05
N SER A 147 2.69 4.36 -13.93
CA SER A 147 1.80 4.21 -12.77
C SER A 147 0.41 3.64 -13.12
N VAL A 148 0.32 2.82 -14.17
CA VAL A 148 -0.94 2.16 -14.58
C VAL A 148 -1.14 0.86 -13.81
N ILE A 149 -0.08 0.07 -13.64
CA ILE A 149 -0.08 -1.09 -12.73
C ILE A 149 0.26 -0.59 -11.33
N HIS A 150 -0.71 -0.64 -10.43
CA HIS A 150 -0.56 -0.10 -9.08
C HIS A 150 0.22 -1.04 -8.15
N SER A 151 0.17 -2.36 -8.32
CA SER A 151 1.10 -3.35 -7.76
C SER A 151 0.71 -4.75 -8.23
N MET A 152 1.54 -5.75 -7.92
CA MET A 152 1.31 -7.13 -8.35
C MET A 152 1.65 -8.15 -7.25
N VAL A 153 1.10 -9.35 -7.40
CA VAL A 153 1.36 -10.51 -6.54
C VAL A 153 1.75 -11.69 -7.44
N ARG A 154 2.93 -12.26 -7.19
CA ARG A 154 3.46 -13.42 -7.91
C ARG A 154 3.16 -14.69 -7.14
N TYR A 155 2.64 -15.70 -7.82
CA TYR A 155 2.32 -17.01 -7.24
C TYR A 155 3.36 -18.07 -7.59
N GLN A 156 3.37 -19.17 -6.83
CA GLN A 156 4.33 -20.28 -6.97
C GLN A 156 4.18 -21.05 -8.28
N ASP A 157 3.02 -20.98 -8.93
CA ASP A 157 2.77 -21.55 -10.26
C ASP A 157 3.30 -20.67 -11.41
N GLY A 158 3.90 -19.52 -11.07
CA GLY A 158 4.43 -18.55 -12.03
C GLY A 158 3.40 -17.51 -12.49
N SER A 159 2.14 -17.61 -12.08
CA SER A 159 1.14 -16.59 -12.38
C SER A 159 1.43 -15.28 -11.63
N VAL A 160 1.01 -14.17 -12.23
CA VAL A 160 1.13 -12.83 -11.65
C VAL A 160 -0.22 -12.14 -11.76
N LEU A 161 -0.81 -11.81 -10.61
CA LEU A 161 -2.03 -11.01 -10.54
C LEU A 161 -1.65 -9.55 -10.31
N ALA A 162 -2.33 -8.65 -11.01
CA ALA A 162 -2.05 -7.23 -11.00
C ALA A 162 -3.36 -6.45 -10.97
N GLN A 163 -3.37 -5.33 -10.25
CA GLN A 163 -4.46 -4.36 -10.32
C GLN A 163 -3.99 -3.16 -11.14
N LEU A 164 -4.85 -2.72 -12.06
CA LEU A 164 -4.58 -1.62 -12.98
C LEU A 164 -5.63 -0.52 -12.82
N GLY A 165 -5.21 0.73 -12.96
CA GLY A 165 -6.08 1.90 -12.87
C GLY A 165 -5.48 3.12 -13.56
N GLY A 166 -6.32 4.13 -13.82
CA GLY A 166 -5.82 5.44 -14.25
C GLY A 166 -5.10 6.16 -13.10
N ALA A 167 -4.14 7.02 -13.42
CA ALA A 167 -3.36 7.80 -12.44
C ALA A 167 -4.17 8.93 -11.74
N GLY A 168 -5.48 8.74 -11.53
CA GLY A 168 -6.37 9.69 -10.88
C GLY A 168 -6.94 9.14 -9.58
N TYR A 169 -6.99 9.96 -8.53
CA TYR A 169 -7.56 9.63 -7.21
C TYR A 169 -8.99 9.06 -7.26
N ALA A 170 -9.74 9.33 -8.34
CA ALA A 170 -11.12 8.88 -8.52
C ALA A 170 -11.33 7.36 -8.42
N HIS A 171 -10.29 6.53 -8.62
CA HIS A 171 -10.37 5.07 -8.44
C HIS A 171 -10.02 4.61 -7.02
N ALA A 172 -9.12 5.30 -6.30
CA ALA A 172 -8.72 4.96 -4.93
C ALA A 172 -9.79 5.29 -3.87
N ASP A 173 -10.75 6.17 -4.20
CA ASP A 173 -11.87 6.53 -3.32
C ASP A 173 -13.09 5.60 -3.44
N ARG A 174 -13.09 4.63 -4.37
CA ARG A 174 -14.19 3.64 -4.54
C ARG A 174 -13.84 2.15 -4.36
N PRO A 175 -12.72 1.72 -3.74
CA PRO A 175 -12.31 0.31 -3.76
C PRO A 175 -13.20 -0.62 -2.93
N TYR A 176 -14.06 -0.07 -2.06
CA TYR A 176 -14.81 -0.87 -1.08
C TYR A 176 -16.34 -0.75 -1.18
N HIS A 177 -16.89 -0.12 -2.22
CA HIS A 177 -18.34 0.02 -2.38
C HIS A 177 -19.10 -1.32 -2.37
N GLY A 178 -18.50 -2.41 -2.88
CA GLY A 178 -19.08 -3.76 -2.83
C GLY A 178 -18.91 -4.49 -1.49
N LEU A 179 -17.95 -4.08 -0.66
CA LEU A 179 -17.68 -4.69 0.64
C LEU A 179 -18.60 -4.19 1.76
N ALA A 180 -19.16 -2.98 1.62
CA ALA A 180 -20.18 -2.47 2.53
C ALA A 180 -21.55 -3.16 2.34
N ALA A 181 -21.92 -3.49 1.09
CA ALA A 181 -23.22 -4.07 0.75
C ALA A 181 -23.42 -5.53 1.21
N ALA A 182 -22.34 -6.28 1.44
CA ALA A 182 -22.42 -7.69 1.87
C ALA A 182 -22.87 -7.87 3.34
N THR A 183 -22.89 -6.79 4.14
CA THR A 183 -23.24 -6.84 5.56
C THR A 183 -24.73 -6.61 5.85
N GLU A 184 -25.53 -6.23 4.85
CA GLU A 184 -26.97 -5.93 5.03
C GLU A 184 -27.93 -7.08 4.64
N PHE A 185 -27.43 -8.22 4.15
CA PHE A 185 -28.28 -9.34 3.71
C PHE A 185 -28.30 -10.59 4.62
N ARG A 186 -27.90 -10.45 5.90
CA ARG A 186 -28.21 -11.46 6.93
C ARG A 186 -28.87 -10.80 8.14
N ARG A 187 -30.18 -10.61 8.02
CA ARG A 187 -31.14 -10.66 9.12
C ARG A 187 -32.25 -11.62 8.74
#